data_AF-N6YZU6-F1
#
_entry.id   AF-N6YZU6-F1
#
_cell.length_a   1.000
_cell.length_b   1.000
_cell.length_c   1.000
_cell.angle_alpha   90.00
_cell.angle_beta   90.00
_cell.angle_gamma   90.00
#
_symmetry.space_group_name_H-M   'P 1'
#
loop_
_entity.id
_entity.type
_entity.pdbx_description
1 polymer ?
#
loop_
_entity_poly.entity_id
_entity_poly.type
_entity_poly.pdbx_seq_one_letter_code
_entity_poly.pdbx_strand_id
1 'polypeptide(L)'
;MRLAALLLALVLMVPAAFAAAPQAGARPDHVADRDCLACHPDQASAWAESKHRHAMQPATAQTVLGDFGDVRFGEGAAAARFFRRGGDFVVAAQGADGRTQELAASHVFGIRPLQQVLLPQEGGRLQAFTIAWDTTRKTWFSLHTDGPVPPGDNLHWSGRYQNWNLMCGECHTTAYRKGYDDEHDRYATTWAEANVGCQACHGPGRAHAESAGRLAASGERTQRPVATPNR
;
A
#
# COMPACT_ATOMS: atom_id res chain seq x y z
N MET A 1 23.00 -27.98 56.34
CA MET A 1 22.99 -26.84 55.40
C MET A 1 22.95 -27.38 53.97
N ARG A 2 21.80 -27.36 53.30
CA ARG A 2 21.64 -27.75 51.89
C ARG A 2 21.35 -26.48 51.09
N LEU A 3 22.33 -26.02 50.31
CA LEU A 3 22.20 -24.86 49.44
C LEU A 3 21.49 -25.29 48.15
N ALA A 4 20.28 -24.76 47.93
CA ALA A 4 19.56 -24.88 46.68
C ALA A 4 20.08 -23.81 45.70
N ALA A 5 20.65 -24.23 44.57
CA ALA A 5 21.04 -23.33 43.50
C ALA A 5 19.83 -23.06 42.60
N LEU A 6 19.29 -21.83 42.65
CA LEU A 6 18.36 -21.34 41.64
C LEU A 6 19.15 -21.04 40.36
N LEU A 7 18.94 -21.83 39.32
CA LEU A 7 19.33 -21.49 37.96
C LEU A 7 18.27 -20.57 37.36
N LEU A 8 18.57 -19.27 37.35
CA LEU A 8 17.78 -18.26 36.64
C LEU A 8 18.07 -18.41 35.14
N ALA A 9 17.22 -19.14 34.42
CA ALA A 9 17.29 -19.22 32.97
C ALA A 9 16.88 -17.87 32.37
N LEU A 10 17.88 -17.07 31.97
CA LEU A 10 17.68 -15.84 31.22
C LEU A 10 17.29 -16.22 29.78
N VAL A 11 15.99 -16.33 29.52
CA VAL A 11 15.47 -16.49 28.15
C VAL A 11 15.70 -15.17 27.43
N LEU A 12 16.76 -15.10 26.60
CA LEU A 12 16.93 -14.05 25.61
C LEU A 12 15.78 -14.16 24.60
N MET A 13 14.74 -13.34 24.77
CA MET A 13 13.78 -13.09 23.69
C MET A 13 14.53 -12.37 22.58
N VAL A 14 14.89 -13.10 21.53
CA VAL A 14 15.31 -12.51 20.26
C VAL A 14 14.05 -11.81 19.72
N PRO A 15 14.06 -10.48 19.52
CA PRO A 15 12.91 -9.80 18.94
C PRO A 15 12.76 -10.34 17.51
N ALA A 16 11.61 -10.93 17.20
CA ALA A 16 11.26 -11.26 15.83
C ALA A 16 11.40 -9.97 15.02
N ALA A 17 12.37 -9.94 14.10
CA ALA A 17 12.60 -8.78 13.26
C ALA A 17 11.34 -8.55 12.43
N PHE A 18 10.55 -7.54 12.79
CA PHE A 18 9.42 -7.10 11.98
C PHE A 18 9.97 -6.76 10.60
N ALA A 19 9.64 -7.56 9.59
CA ALA A 19 9.89 -7.16 8.22
C ALA A 19 9.14 -5.84 7.98
N ALA A 20 9.89 -4.82 7.53
CA ALA A 20 9.37 -3.48 7.36
C ALA A 20 8.16 -3.49 6.40
N ALA A 21 7.22 -2.57 6.64
CA ALA A 21 6.06 -2.41 5.77
C ALA A 21 6.53 -2.19 4.32
N PRO A 22 5.76 -2.67 3.32
CA PRO A 22 6.07 -2.43 1.92
C PRO A 22 6.24 -0.93 1.63
N GLN A 23 7.24 -0.59 0.83
CA GLN A 23 7.59 0.81 0.54
C GLN A 23 7.96 1.03 -0.92
N ALA A 24 7.90 2.31 -1.33
CA ALA A 24 8.46 2.74 -2.59
C ALA A 24 9.98 2.53 -2.59
N GLY A 25 10.51 2.04 -3.72
CA GLY A 25 11.92 1.79 -3.93
C GLY A 25 12.31 2.12 -5.36
N ALA A 26 13.40 2.89 -5.51
CA ALA A 26 13.90 3.28 -6.82
C ALA A 26 14.20 2.06 -7.71
N ARG A 27 13.92 2.19 -9.00
CA ARG A 27 14.26 1.17 -10.02
C ARG A 27 15.31 1.74 -10.97
N PRO A 28 16.41 1.00 -11.23
CA PRO A 28 17.48 1.50 -12.09
C PRO A 28 17.08 1.85 -13.51
N ASP A 29 16.00 1.29 -14.04
CA ASP A 29 15.49 1.48 -15.40
C ASP A 29 14.26 2.41 -15.46
N HIS A 30 13.73 2.82 -14.30
CA HIS A 30 12.62 3.75 -14.21
C HIS A 30 13.08 5.13 -13.75
N VAL A 31 12.26 6.12 -14.07
CA VAL A 31 12.35 7.51 -13.57
C VAL A 31 11.12 7.83 -12.74
N ALA A 32 11.09 8.98 -12.05
CA ALA A 32 9.89 9.39 -11.33
C ALA A 32 8.81 9.84 -12.32
N ASP A 33 7.53 9.68 -11.99
CA ASP A 33 6.44 10.10 -12.90
C ASP A 33 6.60 11.58 -13.31
N ARG A 34 7.03 12.45 -12.38
CA ARG A 34 7.25 13.89 -12.61
C ARG A 34 8.20 14.19 -13.78
N ASP A 35 9.14 13.29 -14.08
CA ASP A 35 10.10 13.47 -15.15
C ASP A 35 9.40 13.33 -16.52
N CYS A 36 8.37 12.48 -16.61
CA CYS A 36 7.49 12.40 -17.77
C CYS A 36 6.59 13.64 -17.87
N LEU A 37 6.01 14.08 -16.75
CA LEU A 37 5.04 15.18 -16.72
C LEU A 37 5.66 16.52 -17.16
N ALA A 38 6.96 16.71 -16.94
CA ALA A 38 7.68 17.93 -17.31
C ALA A 38 7.71 18.17 -18.84
N CYS A 39 7.75 17.10 -19.65
CA CYS A 39 7.78 17.20 -21.11
C CYS A 39 6.43 16.87 -21.78
N HIS A 40 5.51 16.24 -21.04
CA HIS A 40 4.21 15.78 -21.54
C HIS A 40 3.03 16.42 -20.78
N PRO A 41 2.84 17.76 -20.88
CA PRO A 41 1.88 18.48 -20.05
C PRO A 41 0.41 18.09 -20.31
N ASP A 42 0.05 17.81 -21.57
CA ASP A 42 -1.33 17.42 -21.91
C ASP A 42 -1.69 16.06 -21.31
N GLN A 43 -0.77 15.10 -21.42
CA GLN A 43 -0.94 13.78 -20.81
C GLN A 43 -0.89 13.86 -19.29
N ALA A 44 -0.05 14.75 -18.75
CA ALA A 44 0.02 14.99 -17.31
C ALA A 44 -1.31 15.46 -16.75
N SER A 45 -1.95 16.43 -17.41
CA SER A 45 -3.26 16.96 -17.02
C SER A 45 -4.33 15.85 -17.03
N ALA A 46 -4.40 15.08 -18.13
CA ALA A 46 -5.37 13.98 -18.24
C ALA A 46 -5.14 12.87 -17.20
N TRP A 47 -3.88 12.55 -16.89
CA TRP A 47 -3.56 11.51 -15.92
C TRP A 47 -3.79 11.96 -14.47
N ALA A 48 -3.53 13.22 -14.15
CA ALA A 48 -3.58 13.74 -12.78
C ALA A 48 -4.94 13.54 -12.08
N GLU A 49 -6.03 13.58 -12.84
CA GLU A 49 -7.40 13.40 -12.31
C GLU A 49 -7.91 11.94 -12.44
N SER A 50 -7.10 11.06 -13.03
CA SER A 50 -7.51 9.70 -13.36
C SER A 50 -7.52 8.78 -12.14
N LYS A 51 -8.34 7.73 -12.20
CA LYS A 51 -8.30 6.65 -11.20
C LYS A 51 -6.95 5.93 -11.16
N HIS A 52 -6.18 5.95 -12.24
CA HIS A 52 -4.82 5.38 -12.28
C HIS A 52 -3.86 6.14 -11.36
N ARG A 53 -3.86 7.48 -11.44
CA ARG A 53 -3.08 8.34 -10.54
C ARG A 53 -3.42 8.10 -9.08
N HIS A 54 -4.70 7.85 -8.81
CA HIS A 54 -5.24 7.72 -7.47
C HIS A 54 -5.48 6.26 -7.03
N ALA A 55 -4.93 5.28 -7.75
CA ALA A 55 -5.17 3.86 -7.49
C ALA A 55 -4.75 3.45 -6.07
N MET A 56 -3.64 4.03 -5.60
CA MET A 56 -3.11 3.91 -4.25
C MET A 56 -2.45 5.24 -3.88
N GLN A 57 -2.46 5.62 -2.61
CA GLN A 57 -1.78 6.83 -2.13
C GLN A 57 -1.35 6.62 -0.67
N PRO A 58 -0.24 7.22 -0.20
CA PRO A 58 0.06 7.27 1.22
C PRO A 58 -1.11 7.84 2.02
N ALA A 59 -1.37 7.32 3.22
CA ALA A 59 -2.45 7.83 4.07
C ALA A 59 -2.03 9.16 4.72
N THR A 60 -2.61 10.27 4.26
CA THR A 60 -2.31 11.63 4.71
C THR A 60 -3.60 12.43 4.87
N ALA A 61 -3.51 13.61 5.49
CA ALA A 61 -4.64 14.53 5.59
C ALA A 61 -5.25 14.92 4.23
N GLN A 62 -4.47 14.84 3.14
CA GLN A 62 -4.89 15.21 1.80
C GLN A 62 -5.51 14.05 1.01
N THR A 63 -5.22 12.81 1.40
CA THR A 63 -5.53 11.62 0.60
C THR A 63 -6.58 10.71 1.25
N VAL A 64 -6.69 10.74 2.57
CA VAL A 64 -7.74 10.02 3.30
C VAL A 64 -9.06 10.74 3.16
N LEU A 65 -10.03 10.05 2.57
CA LEU A 65 -11.40 10.54 2.36
C LEU A 65 -12.35 10.08 3.46
N GLY A 66 -12.00 9.00 4.17
CA GLY A 66 -12.81 8.40 5.22
C GLY A 66 -12.85 9.20 6.52
N ASP A 67 -13.92 9.04 7.29
CA ASP A 67 -14.06 9.67 8.59
C ASP A 67 -13.29 8.90 9.67
N PHE A 68 -12.29 9.55 10.26
CA PHE A 68 -11.51 9.09 11.41
C PHE A 68 -11.74 9.98 12.65
N GLY A 69 -12.94 10.57 12.77
CA GLY A 69 -13.39 11.40 13.88
C GLY A 69 -13.82 10.62 15.12
N ASP A 70 -13.18 9.49 15.40
CA ASP A 70 -13.54 8.57 16.49
C ASP A 70 -14.90 7.88 16.29
N VAL A 71 -15.06 7.25 15.11
CA VAL A 71 -16.30 6.57 14.70
C VAL A 71 -16.20 5.07 14.90
N ARG A 72 -17.33 4.44 15.26
CA ARG A 72 -17.46 2.98 15.39
C ARG A 72 -18.34 2.42 14.28
N PHE A 73 -17.99 1.23 13.80
CA PHE A 73 -18.75 0.47 12.82
C PHE A 73 -18.98 -0.95 13.32
N GLY A 74 -20.19 -1.46 13.15
CA GLY A 74 -20.54 -2.86 13.45
C GLY A 74 -20.42 -3.25 14.93
N GLU A 75 -20.53 -4.55 15.17
CA GLU A 75 -20.46 -5.18 16.49
C GLU A 75 -19.74 -6.54 16.39
N GLY A 76 -19.31 -7.08 17.53
CA GLY A 76 -18.65 -8.40 17.59
C GLY A 76 -17.41 -8.49 16.70
N ALA A 77 -17.31 -9.58 15.92
CA ALA A 77 -16.18 -9.84 15.02
C ALA A 77 -16.05 -8.82 13.86
N ALA A 78 -17.14 -8.13 13.49
CA ALA A 78 -17.11 -7.08 12.48
C ALA A 78 -16.91 -5.67 13.06
N ALA A 79 -16.72 -5.56 14.38
CA ALA A 79 -16.53 -4.26 15.02
C ALA A 79 -15.20 -3.63 14.60
N ALA A 80 -15.26 -2.35 14.22
CA ALA A 80 -14.09 -1.53 13.98
C ALA A 80 -14.30 -0.12 14.57
N ARG A 81 -13.19 0.52 14.96
CA ARG A 81 -13.17 1.93 15.35
C ARG A 81 -12.11 2.67 14.54
N PHE A 82 -12.47 3.80 13.98
CA PHE A 82 -11.63 4.64 13.13
C PHE A 82 -11.38 5.97 13.83
N PHE A 83 -10.12 6.27 14.15
CA PHE A 83 -9.78 7.46 14.90
C PHE A 83 -8.40 8.00 14.50
N ARG A 84 -8.14 9.26 14.82
CA ARG A 84 -6.82 9.86 14.65
C ARG A 84 -5.98 9.74 15.92
N ARG A 85 -4.68 9.49 15.74
CA ARG A 85 -3.67 9.55 16.81
C ARG A 85 -2.51 10.41 16.32
N GLY A 86 -2.47 11.66 16.76
CA GLY A 86 -1.54 12.64 16.19
C GLY A 86 -1.80 12.85 14.69
N GLY A 87 -0.79 12.59 13.86
CA GLY A 87 -0.90 12.66 12.40
C GLY A 87 -1.48 11.40 11.75
N ASP A 88 -1.58 10.29 12.50
CA ASP A 88 -1.92 8.99 11.94
C ASP A 88 -3.42 8.72 11.93
N PHE A 89 -3.85 7.95 10.93
CA PHE A 89 -5.20 7.42 10.80
C PHE A 89 -5.21 5.97 11.28
N VAL A 90 -5.87 5.70 12.40
CA VAL A 90 -5.78 4.42 13.11
C VAL A 90 -7.09 3.66 13.01
N VAL A 91 -6.98 2.37 12.73
CA VAL A 91 -8.08 1.40 12.77
C VAL A 91 -7.86 0.46 13.95
N ALA A 92 -8.84 0.39 14.85
CA ALA A 92 -8.93 -0.65 15.87
C ALA A 92 -9.92 -1.72 15.43
N ALA A 93 -9.46 -2.97 15.27
CA ALA A 93 -10.30 -4.11 14.86
C ALA A 93 -9.72 -5.41 15.41
N GLN A 94 -10.53 -6.47 15.50
CA GLN A 94 -10.04 -7.79 15.92
C GLN A 94 -9.04 -8.34 14.91
N GLY A 95 -7.87 -8.80 15.35
CA GLY A 95 -6.90 -9.51 14.52
C GLY A 95 -7.28 -10.98 14.33
N ALA A 96 -6.37 -11.75 13.72
CA ALA A 96 -6.58 -13.18 13.47
C ALA A 96 -6.78 -14.01 14.75
N ASP A 97 -6.30 -13.52 15.89
CA ASP A 97 -6.43 -14.13 17.21
C ASP A 97 -7.68 -13.67 17.99
N GLY A 98 -8.54 -12.86 17.37
CA GLY A 98 -9.74 -12.28 17.99
C GLY A 98 -9.48 -11.14 18.97
N ARG A 99 -8.22 -10.76 19.23
CA ARG A 99 -7.89 -9.62 20.07
C ARG A 99 -7.92 -8.34 19.24
N THR A 100 -8.42 -7.25 19.82
CA THR A 100 -8.37 -5.94 19.17
C THR A 100 -6.93 -5.47 19.04
N GLN A 101 -6.54 -5.17 17.80
CA GLN A 101 -5.29 -4.50 17.47
C GLN A 101 -5.56 -3.13 16.88
N GLU A 102 -4.65 -2.20 17.12
CA GLU A 102 -4.70 -0.84 16.59
C GLU A 102 -3.58 -0.65 15.57
N LEU A 103 -3.95 -0.37 14.33
CA LEU A 103 -3.00 -0.26 13.22
C LEU A 103 -3.17 1.11 12.54
N ALA A 104 -2.06 1.81 12.39
CA ALA A 104 -2.02 3.00 11.54
C ALA A 104 -2.12 2.56 10.07
N ALA A 105 -3.07 3.13 9.35
CA ALA A 105 -3.18 2.97 7.91
C ALA A 105 -1.93 3.57 7.25
N SER A 106 -1.22 2.77 6.46
CA SER A 106 -0.04 3.25 5.73
C SER A 106 -0.45 3.93 4.41
N HIS A 107 -1.50 3.40 3.79
CA HIS A 107 -1.98 3.84 2.49
C HIS A 107 -3.50 3.77 2.42
N VAL A 108 -4.04 4.51 1.47
CA VAL A 108 -5.42 4.39 1.01
C VAL A 108 -5.44 3.84 -0.40
N PHE A 109 -6.52 3.14 -0.72
CA PHE A 109 -6.68 2.36 -1.94
C PHE A 109 -8.02 2.72 -2.60
N GLY A 110 -7.95 3.27 -3.81
CA GLY A 110 -9.12 3.78 -4.54
C GLY A 110 -9.61 5.18 -4.14
N ILE A 111 -10.54 5.70 -4.95
CA ILE A 111 -11.15 7.03 -4.77
C ILE A 111 -12.66 7.11 -5.08
N ARG A 112 -13.20 6.28 -5.98
CA ARG A 112 -14.63 6.23 -6.31
C ARG A 112 -14.99 4.89 -6.97
N PRO A 113 -16.06 4.19 -6.54
CA PRO A 113 -17.08 4.64 -5.57
C PRO A 113 -16.66 4.53 -4.09
N LEU A 114 -15.57 3.84 -3.80
CA LEU A 114 -15.11 3.58 -2.44
C LEU A 114 -13.61 3.85 -2.29
N GLN A 115 -13.18 4.01 -1.04
CA GLN A 115 -11.78 4.00 -0.63
C GLN A 115 -11.59 2.99 0.51
N GLN A 116 -10.62 2.09 0.36
CA GLN A 116 -10.17 1.20 1.42
C GLN A 116 -8.91 1.75 2.08
N VAL A 117 -8.62 1.26 3.28
CA VAL A 117 -7.35 1.51 3.98
C VAL A 117 -6.48 0.27 3.97
N LEU A 118 -5.17 0.48 3.85
CA LEU A 118 -4.18 -0.58 3.83
C LEU A 118 -3.43 -0.62 5.16
N LEU A 119 -3.59 -1.72 5.88
CA LEU A 119 -3.09 -1.91 7.24
C LEU A 119 -1.83 -2.80 7.23
N PRO A 120 -0.67 -2.28 7.68
CA PRO A 120 0.53 -3.10 7.82
C PRO A 120 0.35 -4.20 8.85
N GLN A 121 0.92 -5.38 8.58
CA GLN A 121 0.96 -6.53 9.49
C GLN A 121 2.35 -7.16 9.49
N GLU A 122 2.54 -8.09 10.43
CA GLU A 122 3.79 -8.83 10.59
C GLU A 122 4.26 -9.54 9.30
N GLY A 123 5.58 -9.70 9.19
CA GLY A 123 6.21 -10.30 8.03
C GLY A 123 6.04 -9.49 6.73
N GLY A 124 5.92 -8.16 6.83
CA GLY A 124 5.87 -7.25 5.67
C GLY A 124 4.54 -7.29 4.90
N ARG A 125 3.49 -7.84 5.51
CA ARG A 125 2.17 -7.92 4.91
C ARG A 125 1.49 -6.57 4.95
N LEU A 126 0.74 -6.28 3.91
CA LEU A 126 -0.18 -5.17 3.83
C LEU A 126 -1.57 -5.75 3.56
N GLN A 127 -2.54 -5.43 4.42
CA GLN A 127 -3.90 -5.95 4.31
C GLN A 127 -4.85 -4.88 3.79
N ALA A 128 -5.65 -5.22 2.79
CA ALA A 128 -6.77 -4.40 2.36
C ALA A 128 -7.93 -4.57 3.35
N PHE A 129 -8.22 -3.54 4.14
CA PHE A 129 -9.26 -3.63 5.15
C PHE A 129 -10.65 -3.81 4.50
N THR A 130 -11.48 -4.67 5.08
CA THR A 130 -12.76 -5.09 4.49
C THR A 130 -13.93 -4.17 4.84
N ILE A 131 -13.70 -3.16 5.68
CA ILE A 131 -14.64 -2.05 5.87
C ILE A 131 -14.10 -0.87 5.07
N ALA A 132 -14.85 -0.47 4.05
CA ALA A 132 -14.47 0.58 3.12
C ALA A 132 -15.29 1.85 3.36
N TRP A 133 -14.76 2.98 2.94
CA TRP A 133 -15.47 4.25 2.92
C TRP A 133 -16.19 4.43 1.59
N ASP A 134 -17.51 4.60 1.61
CA ASP A 134 -18.29 5.02 0.45
C ASP A 134 -18.07 6.51 0.22
N THR A 135 -17.39 6.86 -0.88
CA THR A 135 -17.06 8.26 -1.21
C THR A 135 -18.25 9.09 -1.68
N THR A 136 -19.36 8.44 -2.02
CA THR A 136 -20.60 9.09 -2.45
C THR A 136 -21.53 9.32 -1.26
N ARG A 137 -21.80 8.26 -0.48
CA ARG A 137 -22.66 8.31 0.70
C ARG A 137 -21.97 8.87 1.94
N LYS A 138 -20.63 8.94 1.92
CA LYS A 138 -19.79 9.38 3.04
C LYS A 138 -20.06 8.58 4.31
N THR A 139 -19.98 7.26 4.20
CA THR A 139 -20.17 6.35 5.33
C THR A 139 -19.28 5.12 5.20
N TRP A 140 -18.94 4.51 6.33
CA TRP A 140 -18.26 3.22 6.38
C TRP A 140 -19.25 2.08 6.09
N PHE A 141 -18.82 1.10 5.31
CA PHE A 141 -19.61 -0.09 5.00
C PHE A 141 -18.73 -1.33 4.88
N SER A 142 -19.32 -2.51 5.14
CA SER A 142 -18.65 -3.79 4.96
C SER A 142 -18.65 -4.18 3.48
N LEU A 143 -17.51 -4.64 2.97
CA LEU A 143 -17.42 -5.28 1.65
C LEU A 143 -18.04 -6.68 1.64
N HIS A 144 -18.20 -7.31 2.81
CA HIS A 144 -18.90 -8.58 2.97
C HIS A 144 -20.37 -8.31 3.27
N THR A 145 -21.24 -8.63 2.31
CA THR A 145 -22.69 -8.45 2.41
C THR A 145 -23.40 -9.56 3.17
N ASP A 146 -22.77 -10.74 3.24
CA ASP A 146 -23.38 -11.96 3.76
C ASP A 146 -23.20 -12.12 5.28
N GLY A 147 -22.59 -11.12 5.93
CA GLY A 147 -22.39 -11.08 7.37
C GLY A 147 -20.92 -10.94 7.79
N PRO A 148 -20.66 -10.93 9.11
CA PRO A 148 -19.32 -10.84 9.66
C PRO A 148 -18.51 -12.10 9.33
N VAL A 149 -17.27 -11.91 8.89
CA VAL A 149 -16.31 -13.00 8.73
C VAL A 149 -15.50 -13.13 10.02
N PRO A 150 -15.42 -14.31 10.66
CA PRO A 150 -14.77 -14.47 11.95
C PRO A 150 -13.23 -14.38 11.85
N PRO A 151 -12.54 -13.99 12.94
CA PRO A 151 -11.09 -14.11 13.06
C PRO A 151 -10.57 -15.50 12.68
N GLY A 152 -9.44 -15.54 11.96
CA GLY A 152 -8.80 -16.78 11.49
C GLY A 152 -9.31 -17.30 10.15
N ASP A 153 -10.45 -16.80 9.64
CA ASP A 153 -10.93 -17.13 8.31
C ASP A 153 -10.06 -16.46 7.22
N ASN A 154 -9.92 -17.11 6.05
CA ASN A 154 -9.16 -16.56 4.92
C ASN A 154 -9.77 -15.28 4.33
N LEU A 155 -11.08 -15.07 4.47
CA LEU A 155 -11.82 -13.88 4.04
C LEU A 155 -11.86 -12.78 5.11
N HIS A 156 -11.42 -13.04 6.34
CA HIS A 156 -11.29 -12.02 7.37
C HIS A 156 -10.31 -10.95 6.90
N TRP A 157 -10.41 -9.71 7.40
CA TRP A 157 -9.54 -8.62 6.94
C TRP A 157 -8.04 -8.90 7.14
N SER A 158 -7.68 -9.70 8.16
CA SER A 158 -6.31 -10.16 8.39
C SER A 158 -5.98 -11.49 7.71
N GLY A 159 -6.90 -12.05 6.91
CA GLY A 159 -6.78 -13.33 6.23
C GLY A 159 -6.01 -13.23 4.92
N ARG A 160 -5.69 -14.39 4.33
CA ARG A 160 -4.86 -14.48 3.12
C ARG A 160 -5.48 -13.81 1.90
N TYR A 161 -6.82 -13.83 1.75
CA TYR A 161 -7.48 -13.25 0.59
C TYR A 161 -7.63 -11.73 0.64
N GLN A 162 -7.21 -11.11 1.75
CA GLN A 162 -7.15 -9.65 1.88
C GLN A 162 -5.72 -9.12 1.76
N ASN A 163 -4.75 -10.02 1.51
CA ASN A 163 -3.34 -9.66 1.38
C ASN A 163 -3.09 -8.88 0.10
N TRP A 164 -2.82 -7.58 0.25
CA TRP A 164 -2.58 -6.66 -0.84
C TRP A 164 -1.32 -7.03 -1.64
N ASN A 165 -0.26 -7.51 -0.98
CA ASN A 165 0.99 -7.89 -1.65
C ASN A 165 0.75 -9.03 -2.67
N LEU A 166 -0.13 -9.96 -2.32
CA LEU A 166 -0.46 -11.10 -3.18
C LEU A 166 -1.47 -10.72 -4.27
N MET A 167 -2.50 -9.97 -3.90
CA MET A 167 -3.72 -9.84 -4.71
C MET A 167 -3.84 -8.52 -5.49
N CYS A 168 -3.21 -7.45 -5.01
CA CYS A 168 -3.54 -6.10 -5.47
C CYS A 168 -2.33 -5.28 -5.94
N GLY A 169 -1.16 -5.49 -5.31
CA GLY A 169 -0.02 -4.58 -5.50
C GLY A 169 0.49 -4.49 -6.93
N GLU A 170 0.49 -5.59 -7.67
CA GLU A 170 0.94 -5.63 -9.06
C GLU A 170 0.12 -4.74 -9.98
N CYS A 171 -1.20 -4.70 -9.79
CA CYS A 171 -2.11 -3.95 -10.66
C CYS A 171 -2.31 -2.49 -10.22
N HIS A 172 -1.98 -2.16 -8.96
CA HIS A 172 -2.26 -0.85 -8.37
C HIS A 172 -1.00 -0.01 -8.08
N THR A 173 0.16 -0.48 -8.51
CA THR A 173 1.44 0.23 -8.42
C THR A 173 2.21 0.15 -9.73
N THR A 174 3.35 0.83 -9.81
CA THR A 174 4.24 0.78 -10.98
C THR A 174 5.55 0.06 -10.63
N ALA A 175 6.02 -0.81 -11.52
CA ALA A 175 7.25 -1.60 -11.36
C ALA A 175 7.28 -2.42 -10.06
N TYR A 176 6.15 -3.09 -9.81
CA TYR A 176 5.90 -3.92 -8.65
C TYR A 176 6.85 -5.13 -8.58
N ARG A 177 7.32 -5.45 -7.37
CA ARG A 177 7.95 -6.72 -7.04
C ARG A 177 7.37 -7.24 -5.74
N LYS A 178 6.77 -8.42 -5.80
CA LYS A 178 6.15 -9.08 -4.64
C LYS A 178 7.16 -9.38 -3.53
N GLY A 179 8.33 -9.92 -3.89
CA GLY A 179 9.39 -10.24 -2.92
C GLY A 179 8.94 -11.20 -1.81
N TYR A 180 8.15 -12.21 -2.15
CA TYR A 180 7.74 -13.23 -1.18
C TYR A 180 8.89 -14.21 -0.94
N ASP A 181 9.18 -14.46 0.33
CA ASP A 181 10.16 -15.41 0.84
C ASP A 181 9.38 -16.55 1.48
N ASP A 182 9.44 -17.73 0.85
CA ASP A 182 8.69 -18.92 1.19
C ASP A 182 9.24 -19.63 2.43
N GLU A 183 10.56 -19.62 2.62
CA GLU A 183 11.23 -20.20 3.79
C GLU A 183 10.82 -19.47 5.08
N HIS A 184 10.69 -18.14 5.02
CA HIS A 184 10.40 -17.31 6.20
C HIS A 184 8.97 -16.76 6.26
N ASP A 185 8.11 -17.14 5.30
CA ASP A 185 6.73 -16.65 5.13
C ASP A 185 6.62 -15.11 5.29
N ARG A 186 7.39 -14.36 4.51
CA ARG A 186 7.44 -12.89 4.59
C ARG A 186 7.46 -12.22 3.23
N TYR A 187 7.10 -10.95 3.22
CA TYR A 187 7.13 -10.09 2.04
C TYR A 187 8.18 -9.00 2.21
N ALA A 188 9.00 -8.83 1.18
CA ALA A 188 9.89 -7.68 0.96
C ALA A 188 9.40 -6.89 -0.26
N THR A 189 8.09 -6.60 -0.28
CA THR A 189 7.41 -5.99 -1.43
C THR A 189 7.91 -4.57 -1.68
N THR A 190 8.18 -4.26 -2.95
CA THR A 190 8.62 -2.92 -3.39
C THR A 190 7.96 -2.52 -4.71
N TRP A 191 7.83 -1.23 -4.95
CA TRP A 191 7.33 -0.64 -6.20
C TRP A 191 8.08 0.66 -6.50
N ALA A 192 8.10 1.12 -7.76
CA ALA A 192 8.68 2.42 -8.11
C ALA A 192 7.76 3.59 -7.69
N GLU A 193 6.48 3.49 -8.01
CA GLU A 193 5.47 4.52 -7.72
C GLU A 193 4.23 3.88 -7.10
N ALA A 194 3.66 4.54 -6.10
CA ALA A 194 2.49 4.07 -5.37
C ALA A 194 1.19 4.34 -6.13
N ASN A 195 1.17 4.16 -7.45
CA ASN A 195 0.03 4.41 -8.34
C ASN A 195 0.20 3.62 -9.66
N VAL A 196 -0.79 3.71 -10.55
CA VAL A 196 -0.62 3.26 -11.95
C VAL A 196 -0.10 4.44 -12.78
N GLY A 197 1.23 4.52 -12.87
CA GLY A 197 1.99 5.64 -13.44
C GLY A 197 2.25 5.47 -14.93
N CYS A 198 2.99 6.40 -15.52
CA CYS A 198 3.22 6.41 -16.97
C CYS A 198 3.90 5.12 -17.45
N GLN A 199 4.87 4.66 -16.65
CA GLN A 199 5.72 3.51 -16.96
C GLN A 199 5.02 2.16 -16.70
N ALA A 200 3.86 2.14 -16.04
CA ALA A 200 3.04 0.93 -15.92
C ALA A 200 2.49 0.49 -17.29
N CYS A 201 2.19 1.45 -18.17
CA CYS A 201 1.73 1.19 -19.54
C CYS A 201 2.85 1.33 -20.57
N HIS A 202 3.73 2.31 -20.44
CA HIS A 202 4.75 2.63 -21.45
C HIS A 202 6.09 1.91 -21.26
N GLY A 203 6.26 1.16 -20.17
CA GLY A 203 7.50 0.48 -19.83
C GLY A 203 8.55 1.42 -19.21
N PRO A 204 9.73 0.89 -18.80
CA PRO A 204 10.79 1.66 -18.16
C PRO A 204 11.27 2.83 -19.01
N GLY A 205 11.23 4.04 -18.45
CA GLY A 205 11.40 5.30 -19.18
C GLY A 205 12.79 5.93 -19.08
N ARG A 206 13.74 5.34 -18.34
CA ARG A 206 15.04 5.99 -18.09
C ARG A 206 15.81 6.32 -19.37
N ALA A 207 15.99 5.35 -20.25
CA ALA A 207 16.74 5.56 -21.49
C ALA A 207 16.08 6.63 -22.38
N HIS A 208 14.75 6.65 -22.42
CA HIS A 208 13.97 7.67 -23.10
C HIS A 208 14.25 9.06 -22.52
N ALA A 209 14.03 9.24 -21.22
CA ALA A 209 14.21 10.52 -20.51
C ALA A 209 15.65 11.06 -20.65
N GLU A 210 16.66 10.20 -20.47
CA GLU A 210 18.06 10.59 -20.59
C GLU A 210 18.43 10.97 -22.03
N SER A 211 17.94 10.25 -23.03
CA SER A 211 18.17 10.62 -24.44
C SER A 211 17.50 11.94 -24.82
N ALA A 212 16.27 12.18 -24.34
CA ALA A 212 15.56 13.44 -24.54
C ALA A 212 16.31 14.62 -23.91
N GLY A 213 16.81 14.44 -22.69
CA GLY A 213 17.62 15.44 -22.00
C GLY A 213 18.90 15.79 -22.75
N ARG A 214 19.61 14.80 -23.31
CA ARG A 214 20.81 15.03 -24.13
C ARG A 214 20.51 15.81 -25.41
N LEU A 215 19.44 15.45 -26.12
CA LEU A 215 19.02 16.14 -27.35
C LEU A 215 18.60 17.60 -27.08
N ALA A 216 17.87 17.83 -25.98
CA ALA A 216 17.51 19.18 -25.57
C ALA A 216 18.75 20.03 -25.26
N ALA A 217 19.77 19.46 -24.61
CA ALA A 217 21.01 20.16 -24.29
C ALA A 217 21.90 20.46 -25.51
N SER A 218 21.89 19.59 -26.53
CA SER A 218 22.67 19.81 -27.76
C SER A 218 21.99 20.73 -28.78
N GLY A 219 20.71 21.09 -28.56
CA GLY A 219 19.91 21.88 -29.50
C GLY A 219 19.47 21.11 -30.75
N GLU A 220 19.60 19.78 -30.74
CA GLU A 220 19.29 18.92 -31.88
C GLU A 220 17.78 18.64 -31.98
N ARG A 221 17.13 19.19 -33.01
CA ARG A 221 15.66 19.16 -33.16
C ARG A 221 15.13 18.10 -34.12
N THR A 222 16.01 17.47 -34.89
CA THR A 222 15.63 16.49 -35.94
C THR A 222 15.64 15.05 -35.43
N GLN A 223 16.40 14.77 -34.37
CA GLN A 223 16.45 13.44 -33.75
C GLN A 223 15.33 13.28 -32.72
N ARG A 224 14.83 12.05 -32.61
CA ARG A 224 13.83 11.67 -31.61
C ARG A 224 14.51 10.96 -30.44
N PRO A 225 13.99 11.12 -29.21
CA PRO A 225 14.43 10.31 -28.08
C PRO A 225 14.26 8.81 -28.35
N VAL A 226 15.07 7.99 -27.69
CA VAL A 226 14.93 6.53 -27.70
C VAL A 226 13.50 6.16 -27.27
N ALA A 227 12.83 5.29 -28.01
CA ALA A 227 11.47 4.86 -27.68
C ALA A 227 11.46 4.05 -26.37
N THR A 228 10.37 4.15 -25.61
CA THR A 228 10.16 3.25 -24.47
C THR A 228 9.74 1.86 -24.98
N PRO A 229 9.97 0.77 -24.22
CA PRO A 229 9.76 -0.60 -24.72
C PRO A 229 8.35 -0.92 -25.22
N ASN A 230 7.32 -0.20 -24.74
CA ASN A 230 5.93 -0.44 -25.10
C ASN A 230 5.39 0.62 -26.10
N ARG A 231 6.25 1.25 -26.90
CA ARG A 231 5.88 2.24 -27.93
C ARG A 231 6.55 1.99 -29.28
#